data_AF-B7QHA4-F1
#
_entry.id   AF-B7QHA4-F1
#
_cell.length_a   1.000
_cell.length_b   1.000
_cell.length_c   1.000
_cell.angle_alpha   90.00
_cell.angle_beta   90.00
_cell.angle_gamma   90.00
#
_symmetry.space_group_name_H-M   'P 1'
#
loop_
_entity.id
_entity.type
_entity.pdbx_description
1 polymer ?
#
loop_
_entity_poly.entity_id
_entity_poly.type
_entity_poly.pdbx_seq_one_letter_code
_entity_poly.pdbx_strand_id
1 'polypeptide(L)' 'PVHSEEKNWQQDRYSGGCTVSPLPPGIMTKCGEALRQPFHRVYFAGTETATAWPGYMNGAVEAGERAARE' A
#
# COMPACT_ATOMS: atom_id res chain seq x y z
N PRO A 1 5.56 -31.43 15.82
CA PRO A 1 5.57 -30.97 14.40
C PRO A 1 6.84 -31.46 13.70
N VAL A 2 6.75 -31.91 12.43
CA VAL A 2 7.91 -32.39 11.66
C VAL A 2 8.63 -31.28 10.88
N HIS A 3 8.00 -30.12 10.68
CA HIS A 3 8.57 -28.93 10.04
C HIS A 3 7.74 -27.67 10.38
N SER A 4 8.38 -26.49 10.40
CA SER A 4 7.75 -25.18 10.62
C SER A 4 8.61 -24.09 10.02
N GLU A 5 7.97 -23.09 9.40
CA GLU A 5 8.61 -21.90 8.83
C GLU A 5 7.82 -20.67 9.27
N GLU A 6 8.52 -19.58 9.55
CA GLU A 6 7.91 -18.32 9.99
C GLU A 6 8.61 -17.11 9.38
N LYS A 7 7.85 -16.02 9.23
CA LYS A 7 8.39 -14.73 8.79
C LYS A 7 7.79 -13.61 9.63
N ASN A 8 8.66 -12.91 10.35
CA ASN A 8 8.29 -11.68 11.02
C ASN A 8 8.45 -10.49 10.08
N TRP A 9 7.33 -10.02 9.52
CA TRP A 9 7.30 -8.86 8.61
C TRP A 9 7.55 -7.52 9.31
N GLN A 10 7.33 -7.42 10.62
CA GLN A 10 7.58 -6.19 11.38
C GLN A 10 9.08 -5.84 11.44
N GLN A 11 9.96 -6.84 11.23
CA GLN A 11 11.40 -6.65 11.21
C GLN A 11 11.97 -6.34 9.81
N ASP A 12 11.13 -6.39 8.76
CA ASP A 12 11.57 -6.05 7.42
C ASP A 12 11.59 -4.54 7.22
N ARG A 13 12.80 -3.96 7.23
CA ARG A 13 13.04 -2.53 7.08
C ARG A 13 12.45 -1.93 5.80
N TYR A 14 12.36 -2.71 4.72
CA TYR A 14 11.88 -2.19 3.43
C TYR A 14 10.37 -2.34 3.27
N SER A 15 9.73 -3.19 4.08
CA SER A 15 8.27 -3.36 4.09
C SER A 15 7.60 -2.55 5.20
N GLY A 16 8.24 -2.43 6.37
CA GLY A 16 7.69 -1.75 7.55
C GLY A 16 6.57 -2.53 8.26
N GLY A 17 6.19 -3.69 7.75
CA GLY A 17 5.09 -4.52 8.23
C GLY A 17 4.42 -5.29 7.10
N CYS A 18 3.25 -5.87 7.39
CA CYS A 18 2.41 -6.59 6.43
C CYS A 18 0.98 -6.68 7.02
N THR A 19 -0.11 -6.59 6.25
CA THR A 19 -0.22 -6.47 4.78
C THR A 19 -0.49 -5.06 4.29
N VAL A 20 -1.23 -4.25 5.04
CA VAL A 20 -1.58 -2.86 4.69
C VAL A 20 -1.25 -1.95 5.86
N SER A 21 -0.84 -0.72 5.57
CA SER A 21 -0.67 0.30 6.60
C SER A 21 -2.02 0.71 7.19
N PRO A 22 -2.32 0.43 8.47
CA PRO A 22 -3.56 0.86 9.07
C PRO A 22 -3.56 2.38 9.24
N LEU A 23 -4.62 3.05 8.79
CA LEU A 23 -4.79 4.48 9.01
C LEU A 23 -5.43 4.72 10.38
N PRO A 24 -4.79 5.48 11.28
CA PRO A 24 -5.42 5.89 12.54
C PRO A 24 -6.72 6.67 12.30
N PRO A 25 -7.64 6.71 13.29
CA PRO A 25 -8.88 7.44 13.18
C PRO A 25 -8.69 8.89 12.72
N GLY A 26 -9.47 9.31 11.73
CA GLY A 26 -9.46 10.67 11.19
C GLY A 26 -8.38 10.96 10.15
N ILE A 27 -7.41 10.07 9.92
CA ILE A 27 -6.40 10.29 8.86
C ILE A 27 -7.03 10.16 7.47
N MET A 28 -7.88 9.16 7.26
CA MET A 28 -8.52 8.96 5.95
C MET A 28 -9.38 10.15 5.53
N THR A 29 -10.11 10.77 6.45
CA THR A 29 -10.95 11.94 6.14
C THR A 29 -10.16 13.23 5.97
N LYS A 30 -9.01 13.37 6.64
CA LYS A 30 -8.17 14.59 6.54
C LYS A 30 -7.20 14.56 5.37
N CYS A 31 -6.66 13.38 5.05
CA CYS A 31 -5.50 13.23 4.16
C CYS A 31 -5.68 12.13 3.11
N GLY A 32 -6.83 11.46 3.06
CA GLY A 32 -7.05 10.33 2.15
C GLY A 32 -6.93 10.70 0.66
N GLU A 33 -7.32 11.91 0.27
CA GLU A 33 -7.17 12.38 -1.11
C GLU A 33 -5.69 12.51 -1.51
N ALA A 34 -4.83 12.91 -0.57
CA ALA A 34 -3.41 13.12 -0.82
C ALA A 34 -2.65 11.81 -1.06
N LEU A 35 -3.18 10.65 -0.66
CA LEU A 35 -2.51 9.33 -0.79
C LEU A 35 -2.06 9.01 -2.22
N ARG A 36 -2.78 9.53 -3.21
CA ARG A 36 -2.53 9.24 -4.62
C ARG A 36 -2.50 10.49 -5.50
N GLN A 37 -2.37 11.66 -4.89
CA GLN A 37 -2.28 12.93 -5.59
C GLN A 37 -0.86 13.09 -6.15
N PRO A 38 -0.68 13.31 -7.47
CA PRO A 38 0.65 13.53 -8.04
C PRO A 38 1.33 14.78 -7.48
N PHE A 39 2.65 14.72 -7.35
CA PHE A 39 3.47 15.88 -6.99
C PHE A 39 4.48 16.19 -8.11
N HIS A 40 4.19 17.22 -8.90
CA HIS A 40 4.93 17.55 -10.13
C HIS A 40 4.99 16.36 -11.11
N ARG A 41 6.15 15.72 -11.22
CA ARG A 41 6.40 14.56 -12.10
C ARG A 41 6.48 13.24 -11.34
N VAL A 42 6.05 13.23 -10.08
CA VAL A 42 6.03 12.05 -9.22
C VAL A 42 4.59 11.58 -9.07
N TYR A 43 4.35 10.33 -9.45
CA TYR A 43 3.07 9.64 -9.37
C TYR A 43 3.18 8.49 -8.38
N PHE A 44 2.11 8.24 -7.62
CA PHE A 44 2.13 7.31 -6.50
C PHE A 44 1.34 6.04 -6.82
N ALA A 45 2.06 4.92 -6.90
CA ALA A 45 1.51 3.57 -7.00
C ALA A 45 1.50 2.90 -5.61
N GLY A 46 1.46 1.56 -5.58
CA GLY A 46 1.38 0.79 -4.34
C GLY A 46 -0.06 0.48 -3.97
N THR A 47 -0.28 -0.68 -3.35
CA THR A 47 -1.63 -1.20 -3.12
C THR A 47 -2.48 -0.29 -2.22
N GLU A 48 -1.86 0.53 -1.39
CA GLU A 48 -2.50 1.51 -0.52
C GLU A 48 -3.22 2.62 -1.32
N THR A 49 -2.81 2.84 -2.57
CA THR A 49 -3.38 3.87 -3.44
C THR A 49 -4.51 3.35 -4.34
N ALA A 50 -4.79 2.04 -4.28
CA ALA A 50 -5.79 1.35 -5.07
C ALA A 50 -7.22 1.70 -4.61
N THR A 51 -8.17 1.70 -5.53
CA THR A 51 -9.60 1.91 -5.22
C THR A 51 -10.36 0.60 -5.09
N ALA A 52 -9.82 -0.48 -5.64
CA ALA A 52 -10.29 -1.84 -5.48
C ALA A 52 -9.21 -2.69 -4.79
N TRP A 53 -9.62 -3.44 -3.76
CA TRP A 53 -8.75 -4.37 -3.03
C TRP A 53 -7.45 -3.77 -2.47
N PRO A 54 -7.49 -2.63 -1.74
CA PRO A 54 -6.30 -2.08 -1.11
C PRO A 54 -5.72 -3.06 -0.07
N GLY A 55 -4.39 -3.20 -0.04
CA GLY A 55 -3.68 -4.18 0.78
C GLY A 55 -3.47 -5.56 0.14
N TYR A 56 -3.86 -5.74 -1.13
CA TYR A 56 -3.75 -7.01 -1.85
C TYR A 56 -2.93 -6.87 -3.13
N MET A 57 -2.44 -8.00 -3.65
CA MET A 57 -1.71 -8.04 -4.93
C MET A 57 -2.50 -7.42 -6.08
N ASN A 58 -3.83 -7.62 -6.12
CA ASN A 58 -4.69 -7.01 -7.13
C ASN A 58 -4.70 -5.47 -7.04
N GLY A 59 -4.71 -4.92 -5.82
CA GLY A 59 -4.60 -3.48 -5.62
C GLY A 59 -3.24 -2.94 -6.05
N ALA A 60 -2.16 -3.71 -5.86
CA ALA A 60 -0.84 -3.31 -6.36
C ALA A 60 -0.80 -3.23 -7.90
N VAL A 61 -1.46 -4.17 -8.60
CA VAL A 61 -1.60 -4.14 -10.07
C VAL A 61 -2.43 -2.94 -10.51
N GLU A 62 -3.62 -2.75 -9.94
CA GLU A 62 -4.51 -1.62 -10.27
C GLU A 62 -3.77 -0.27 -10.11
N ALA A 63 -3.14 -0.08 -8.94
CA ALA A 63 -2.42 1.15 -8.63
C ALA A 63 -1.23 1.40 -9.57
N GLY A 64 -0.48 0.34 -9.91
CA GLY A 64 0.67 0.43 -10.82
C GLY A 64 0.27 0.78 -12.24
N GLU A 65 -0.72 0.08 -12.81
CA GLU A 65 -1.24 0.39 -14.15
C GLU A 65 -1.87 1.78 -14.22
N ARG A 66 -2.53 2.22 -13.14
CA ARG A 66 -3.08 3.56 -13.05
C ARG A 66 -1.96 4.60 -13.05
N ALA A 67 -0.97 4.48 -12.16
CA ALA A 67 0.13 5.45 -12.05
C ALA A 67 0.98 5.54 -13.33
N ALA A 68 1.11 4.43 -14.08
CA ALA A 68 1.81 4.42 -15.37
C ALA A 68 1.05 5.16 -16.50
N ARG A 69 -0.25 5.37 -16.33
CA ARG A 69 -1.11 6.11 -17.29
C ARG A 69 -1.31 7.58 -16.91
N GLU A 70 -0.87 7.99 -15.72
CA GLU A 70 -0.88 9.38 -15.24
C GLU A 70 0.36 10.15 -15.74
#